data_AF-Q8VUL2-F1
#
_entry.id   AF-Q8VUL2-F1
#
_cell.length_a   1.000
_cell.length_b   1.000
_cell.length_c   1.000
_cell.angle_alpha   90.00
_cell.angle_beta   90.00
_cell.angle_gamma   90.00
#
_symmetry.space_group_name_H-M   'P 1'
#
loop_
_entity.id
_entity.type
_entity.pdbx_description
1 polymer ?
#
loop_
_entity_poly.entity_id
_entity_poly.type
_entity_poly.pdbx_seq_one_letter_code
_entity_poly.pdbx_strand_id
1 'polypeptide(L)'
;MEEVLIDDNMVFDIDNLKGFLNDTSSFGFIAKENNKIIGFAYCYTLLRPDGKTMFYLHSIGMLPNYQDKGYGSKLLSFIKEYSKEIGCSEMFLITDKGNPRACH
;
A
#
# COMPACT_ATOMS: atom_id res chain seq x y z
N MET A 1 10.55 -11.03 24.22
CA MET A 1 10.28 -9.59 23.97
C MET A 1 9.61 -9.59 22.62
N GLU A 2 8.27 -9.46 22.57
CA GLU A 2 7.59 -9.39 21.27
C GLU A 2 8.01 -8.07 20.61
N GLU A 3 8.66 -8.16 19.44
CA GLU A 3 9.00 -7.00 18.62
C GLU A 3 7.73 -6.55 17.91
N VAL A 4 6.87 -5.87 18.67
CA VAL A 4 5.65 -5.25 18.16
C VAL A 4 5.97 -3.84 17.68
N LEU A 5 5.60 -3.52 16.45
CA LEU A 5 5.53 -2.13 15.99
C LEU A 5 4.11 -1.61 16.19
N ILE A 6 3.97 -0.43 16.78
CA ILE A 6 2.67 0.23 16.99
C ILE A 6 2.62 1.48 16.11
N ASP A 7 1.60 1.56 15.25
CA ASP A 7 1.36 2.71 14.38
C ASP A 7 -0.15 2.89 14.16
N ASP A 8 -0.66 4.12 14.28
CA ASP A 8 -2.09 4.46 14.17
C ASP A 8 -3.07 3.50 14.90
N ASN A 9 -2.75 3.16 16.16
CA ASN A 9 -3.48 2.19 17.01
C ASN A 9 -3.49 0.74 16.48
N MET A 10 -2.73 0.43 15.43
CA MET A 10 -2.48 -0.93 14.97
C MET A 10 -1.24 -1.50 15.65
N VAL A 11 -1.33 -2.80 15.96
CA VAL A 11 -0.28 -3.60 16.58
C VAL A 11 0.23 -4.56 15.52
N PHE A 12 1.42 -4.31 15.01
CA PHE A 12 2.08 -5.15 14.02
C PHE A 12 3.00 -6.14 14.72
N ASP A 13 2.45 -7.33 14.96
CA ASP A 13 3.21 -8.50 15.40
C ASP A 13 3.87 -9.20 14.20
N ILE A 14 5.07 -9.75 14.41
CA ILE A 14 5.89 -10.33 13.35
C ILE A 14 5.26 -11.57 12.70
N ASP A 15 4.52 -12.39 13.45
CA ASP A 15 3.90 -13.59 12.90
C ASP A 15 2.65 -13.24 12.09
N ASN A 16 1.90 -12.23 12.52
CA ASN A 16 0.82 -11.65 11.70
C ASN A 16 1.36 -11.03 10.40
N LEU A 17 2.49 -10.33 10.46
CA LEU A 17 3.15 -9.78 9.26
C LEU A 17 3.62 -10.88 8.29
N LYS A 18 4.18 -11.98 8.80
CA LYS A 18 4.49 -13.15 7.94
C LYS A 18 3.23 -13.74 7.31
N GLY A 19 2.13 -13.80 8.06
CA GLY A 19 0.83 -14.21 7.54
C GLY A 19 0.39 -13.34 6.38
N PHE A 20 0.44 -12.01 6.56
CA PHE A 20 0.15 -11.03 5.52
C PHE A 20 1.04 -11.22 4.27
N LEU A 21 2.34 -11.44 4.44
CA LEU A 21 3.26 -11.62 3.31
C LEU A 21 3.06 -12.95 2.57
N ASN A 22 2.44 -13.95 3.19
CA ASN A 22 2.11 -15.23 2.56
C ASN A 22 0.68 -15.27 1.99
N ASP A 23 -0.15 -14.28 2.28
CA ASP A 23 -1.50 -14.19 1.76
C ASP A 23 -1.48 -13.77 0.28
N THR A 24 -2.11 -14.56 -0.58
CA THR A 24 -2.11 -14.32 -2.03
C THR A 24 -3.03 -13.17 -2.46
N SER A 25 -3.83 -12.65 -1.53
CA SER A 25 -4.71 -11.50 -1.76
C SER A 25 -4.15 -10.22 -1.15
N SER A 26 -2.94 -10.26 -0.59
CA SER A 26 -2.27 -9.16 0.10
C SER A 26 -0.98 -8.81 -0.62
N PHE A 27 -0.72 -7.52 -0.78
CA PHE A 27 0.41 -7.02 -1.58
C PHE A 27 1.14 -5.92 -0.84
N GLY A 28 2.47 -6.02 -0.77
CA GLY A 28 3.34 -4.98 -0.22
C GLY A 28 4.26 -4.41 -1.30
N PHE A 29 4.42 -3.09 -1.32
CA PHE A 29 5.30 -2.38 -2.25
C PHE A 29 6.23 -1.45 -1.49
N ILE A 30 7.44 -1.28 -2.01
CA ILE A 30 8.44 -0.36 -1.45
C ILE A 30 8.98 0.58 -2.52
N ALA A 31 9.20 1.84 -2.13
CA ALA A 31 10.04 2.76 -2.87
C ALA A 31 11.45 2.73 -2.29
N LYS A 32 12.46 2.58 -3.15
CA LYS A 32 13.86 2.42 -2.74
C LYS A 32 14.77 3.37 -3.49
N GLU A 33 15.65 4.06 -2.77
CA GLU A 33 16.70 4.92 -3.33
C GLU A 33 18.03 4.61 -2.62
N ASN A 34 19.10 4.37 -3.37
CA ASN A 34 20.44 4.09 -2.82
C ASN A 34 20.44 3.02 -1.70
N ASN A 35 19.75 1.91 -1.96
CA ASN A 35 19.52 0.81 -1.03
C ASN A 35 18.66 1.12 0.22
N LYS A 36 18.18 2.35 0.39
CA LYS A 36 17.31 2.77 1.49
C LYS A 36 15.85 2.69 1.08
N ILE A 37 15.01 2.09 1.93
CA ILE A 37 13.55 2.16 1.80
C ILE A 37 13.11 3.56 2.18
N ILE A 38 12.45 4.26 1.26
CA ILE A 38 12.03 5.65 1.41
C ILE A 38 10.51 5.82 1.41
N GLY A 39 9.78 4.76 1.08
CA GLY A 39 8.33 4.72 1.14
C GLY A 39 7.81 3.29 1.06
N PHE A 40 6.56 3.12 1.45
CA PHE A 40 5.87 1.84 1.46
C PHE A 40 4.42 2.02 1.02
N ALA A 41 3.82 0.93 0.57
CA ALA A 41 2.38 0.83 0.40
C ALA A 41 1.94 -0.61 0.61
N TYR A 42 0.68 -0.82 1.02
CA TYR A 42 0.08 -2.14 1.02
C TYR A 42 -1.37 -2.13 0.53
N CYS A 43 -1.74 -3.22 -0.13
CA CYS A 43 -2.98 -3.36 -0.87
C CYS A 43 -3.62 -4.74 -0.66
N TYR A 44 -4.89 -4.84 -1.01
CA TYR A 44 -5.66 -6.08 -1.02
C TYR A 44 -6.39 -6.28 -2.35
N THR A 45 -6.53 -7.53 -2.79
CA THR A 45 -7.52 -7.88 -3.82
C THR A 45 -8.87 -8.18 -3.17
N LEU A 46 -9.94 -7.68 -3.79
CA LEU A 46 -11.31 -7.88 -3.33
C LEU A 46 -12.15 -8.51 -4.45
N LEU A 47 -12.56 -9.77 -4.25
CA LEU A 47 -13.44 -10.45 -5.18
C LEU A 47 -14.86 -9.87 -5.09
N ARG A 48 -15.42 -9.52 -6.24
CA ARG A 48 -16.79 -9.02 -6.36
C ARG A 48 -17.76 -10.14 -6.71
N PRO A 49 -19.05 -10.01 -6.35
CA PRO A 49 -20.08 -10.97 -6.74
C PRO A 49 -20.26 -11.14 -8.26
N ASP A 50 -19.83 -10.17 -9.08
CA ASP A 50 -19.84 -10.24 -10.54
C ASP A 50 -18.61 -10.96 -11.14
N GLY A 51 -17.79 -11.59 -10.30
CA GLY A 51 -16.60 -12.34 -10.70
C GLY A 51 -15.38 -11.49 -11.01
N LYS A 52 -15.47 -10.15 -10.88
CA LYS A 52 -14.33 -9.24 -11.06
C LYS A 52 -13.54 -9.08 -9.77
N THR A 53 -12.29 -8.67 -9.89
CA THR A 53 -11.42 -8.34 -8.75
C THR A 53 -11.17 -6.84 -8.72
N MET A 54 -11.26 -6.21 -7.54
CA MET A 54 -10.78 -4.85 -7.29
C MET A 54 -9.46 -4.87 -6.55
N PHE A 55 -8.68 -3.81 -6.69
CA PHE A 55 -7.43 -3.60 -5.99
C PHE A 55 -7.58 -2.44 -5.00
N TYR A 56 -7.67 -2.76 -3.72
CA TYR A 56 -7.80 -1.77 -2.66
C TYR A 56 -6.42 -1.38 -2.15
N LEU A 57 -5.98 -0.17 -2.47
CA LEU A 57 -4.80 0.43 -1.87
C LEU A 57 -5.21 0.98 -0.49
N HIS A 58 -4.71 0.34 0.58
CA HIS A 58 -5.09 0.69 1.94
C HIS A 58 -4.22 1.80 2.52
N SER A 59 -2.91 1.69 2.34
CA SER A 59 -1.96 2.70 2.83
C SER A 59 -0.84 2.92 1.83
N ILE A 60 -0.41 4.18 1.73
CA ILE A 60 0.77 4.60 0.99
C ILE A 60 1.43 5.74 1.76
N GLY A 61 2.74 5.63 1.97
CA GLY A 61 3.50 6.60 2.76
C GLY A 61 4.91 6.78 2.22
N MET A 62 5.38 8.03 2.28
CA MET A 62 6.77 8.40 1.98
C MET A 62 7.40 9.00 3.25
N LEU A 63 8.67 8.70 3.49
CA LEU A 63 9.46 9.37 4.52
C LEU A 63 9.41 10.90 4.30
N PRO A 64 9.36 11.74 5.37
CA PRO A 64 9.17 13.18 5.24
C PRO A 64 10.11 13.88 4.25
N ASN A 65 11.40 13.53 4.26
CA ASN A 65 12.41 14.11 3.37
C ASN A 65 12.28 13.70 1.89
N TYR A 66 11.36 12.79 1.57
CA TYR A 66 11.09 12.26 0.24
C TYR A 66 9.68 12.61 -0.27
N GLN A 67 8.91 13.36 0.52
CA GLN A 67 7.62 13.92 0.11
C GLN A 67 7.82 15.10 -0.86
N ASP A 68 6.78 15.44 -1.62
CA ASP A 68 6.74 16.59 -2.55
C ASP A 68 7.83 16.58 -3.65
N LYS A 69 8.44 15.41 -3.89
CA LYS A 69 9.51 15.18 -4.89
C LYS A 69 9.10 14.19 -6.00
N GLY A 70 7.81 13.83 -6.05
CA GLY A 70 7.25 12.92 -7.06
C GLY A 70 7.49 11.43 -6.81
N TYR A 71 8.18 11.01 -5.73
CA TYR A 71 8.36 9.59 -5.41
C TYR A 71 7.03 8.88 -5.11
N GLY A 72 6.13 9.52 -4.36
CA GLY A 72 4.81 8.98 -4.06
C GLY A 72 3.99 8.75 -5.34
N SER A 73 3.97 9.72 -6.25
CA SER A 73 3.29 9.60 -7.54
C SER A 73 3.87 8.48 -8.42
N LYS A 74 5.20 8.30 -8.40
CA LYS A 74 5.87 7.18 -9.09
C LYS A 74 5.47 5.83 -8.52
N LEU A 75 5.47 5.71 -7.18
CA LEU A 75 5.03 4.48 -6.51
C LEU A 75 3.56 4.18 -6.80
N LEU A 76 2.67 5.17 -6.70
CA LEU A 76 1.24 5.00 -7.02
C LEU A 76 1.02 4.58 -8.47
N SER A 77 1.76 5.19 -9.41
CA SER A 77 1.69 4.84 -10.83
C SER A 77 2.13 3.39 -11.07
N PHE A 78 3.22 2.96 -10.42
CA PHE A 78 3.68 1.58 -10.49
C PHE A 78 2.61 0.58 -9.97
N ILE A 79 2.04 0.87 -8.80
CA ILE A 79 0.99 0.02 -8.19
C ILE A 79 -0.25 -0.06 -9.08
N LYS A 80 -0.64 1.06 -9.69
CA LYS A 80 -1.76 1.11 -10.64
C LYS A 80 -1.52 0.20 -11.85
N GLU A 81 -0.36 0.27 -12.47
CA GLU A 81 -0.05 -0.60 -13.60
C GLU A 81 0.02 -2.08 -13.18
N TYR A 82 0.65 -2.38 -12.05
CA TYR A 82 0.68 -3.74 -11.49
C TYR A 82 -0.74 -4.30 -11.27
N SER A 83 -1.67 -3.49 -10.74
CA SER A 83 -3.06 -3.92 -10.53
C SER A 83 -3.74 -4.36 -11.83
N LYS A 84 -3.44 -3.69 -12.94
CA LYS A 84 -3.97 -4.06 -14.27
C LYS A 84 -3.32 -5.35 -14.78
N GLU A 85 -2.01 -5.50 -14.59
CA GLU A 85 -1.25 -6.68 -15.00
C GLU A 85 -1.79 -7.96 -14.37
N ILE A 86 -2.21 -7.90 -13.10
CA ILE A 86 -2.83 -9.03 -12.39
C ILE A 86 -4.34 -9.19 -12.66
N GLY A 87 -4.89 -8.41 -13.59
CA GLY A 87 -6.29 -8.53 -14.04
C GLY A 87 -7.33 -7.86 -13.14
N CYS A 88 -6.93 -6.92 -12.26
CA CYS A 88 -7.90 -6.15 -11.49
C CYS A 88 -8.68 -5.19 -12.39
N SER A 89 -9.99 -5.14 -12.17
CA SER A 89 -10.92 -4.31 -12.93
C SER A 89 -10.90 -2.83 -12.53
N GLU A 90 -10.48 -2.54 -11.30
CA GLU A 90 -10.49 -1.22 -10.70
C GLU A 90 -9.48 -1.16 -9.55
N MET A 91 -8.85 0.00 -9.36
CA MET A 91 -8.05 0.31 -8.18
C MET A 91 -8.63 1.53 -7.46
N PHE A 92 -8.77 1.45 -6.14
CA PHE A 92 -9.26 2.55 -5.33
C PHE A 92 -8.50 2.67 -4.01
N LEU A 93 -8.55 3.85 -3.41
CA LEU A 93 -8.06 4.17 -2.07
C LEU A 93 -9.12 5.05 -1.40
N ILE A 94 -9.26 4.91 -0.09
CA ILE A 94 -10.09 5.78 0.75
C ILE A 94 -9.14 6.71 1.51
N THR A 95 -9.45 8.00 1.52
CA THR A 95 -8.74 9.00 2.33
C THR A 95 -9.73 9.89 3.05
N ASP A 96 -9.31 10.47 4.17
CA ASP A 96 -10.05 11.55 4.82
C ASP A 96 -10.07 12.80 3.91
N LYS A 97 -11.21 13.49 3.85
CA LYS A 97 -11.33 14.79 3.20
C LYS A 97 -10.36 15.82 3.78
N GLY A 98 -10.00 15.68 5.05
CA GLY A 98 -9.01 16.49 5.75
C GLY A 98 -7.55 16.20 5.37
N ASN A 99 -7.28 15.25 4.47
CA ASN A 99 -5.94 14.94 3.97
C ASN A 99 -5.70 15.57 2.59
N PRO A 100 -5.37 16.88 2.51
CA PRO A 100 -5.25 17.57 1.22
C PRO A 100 -4.18 16.99 0.30
N ARG A 101 -3.13 16.35 0.87
CA ARG A 101 -2.05 15.73 0.11
C ARG A 101 -2.45 14.44 -0.60
N ALA A 102 -3.50 13.78 -0.13
CA ALA A 102 -4.05 12.57 -0.76
C ALA A 102 -5.27 12.88 -1.64
N CYS A 103 -5.90 14.04 -1.47
CA CYS A 103 -7.10 14.47 -2.20
C CYS A 103 -6.81 15.25 -3.50
N HIS A 104 -5.61 15.82 -3.65
CA HIS A 104 -5.21 16.67 -4.78
C HIS A 104 -3.93 16.15 -5.44
#